data_AF-A0A0D7KN91-F1
#
_entry.id   AF-A0A0D7KN91-F1
#
_cell.length_a   1.000
_cell.length_b   1.000
_cell.length_c   1.000
_cell.angle_alpha   90.00
_cell.angle_beta   90.00
_cell.angle_gamma   90.00
#
_symmetry.space_group_name_H-M   'P 1'
#
loop_
_entity.id
_entity.type
_entity.pdbx_description
1 polymer ?
#
loop_
_entity_poly.entity_id
_entity_poly.type
_entity_poly.pdbx_seq_one_letter_code
_entity_poly.pdbx_strand_id
1 'polypeptide(L)'
;MKKWMKPIVLAAMACSMLLAPVGGTVMARSNFISEGYVLGETVAEQMKATINGKSIPGYTFRNAMWVPVKHLSQFGFDVAVNGNSTPIRITRNVSKEVKGVSEKQYNKKKQVQFTQRDVYVGNRKLTSYKIDNTQVIRLSDLSLFGGLTWDAKSKTIALKLGTFDYQNKLNVWLTDDKVYNRTGHELNEVGLKHYFYKNGVLTDEVETLSYVRESAEITGNKYSEDKKLRVGYIGTVLYYVETQDYEKITNPYVEQDIEYCKSNARTGDIEFQTDNEFKVLNNEISKEEKKLKNILKNELIKNKYQPLKVTATQVDYDSIGTPEVSIKVWNLTEKRIIAFETTITGFDGYNRVVRNSLSGESSLKGIAQDFNLDWGGSSVFTWKMYFHDNTMKINAKITSVRYSDGTVWRAK
;
A
#
# COMPACT_ATOMS: atom_id res chain seq x y z
N MET A 1 -15.50 -28.66 0.08
CA MET A 1 -15.26 -27.55 1.02
C MET A 1 -14.59 -26.40 0.27
N LYS A 2 -15.39 -25.49 -0.33
CA LYS A 2 -14.91 -24.30 -1.04
C LYS A 2 -15.10 -23.10 -0.12
N LYS A 3 -14.01 -22.52 0.40
CA LYS A 3 -14.02 -21.19 1.01
C LYS A 3 -14.13 -20.17 -0.11
N TRP A 4 -15.30 -19.56 -0.24
CA TRP A 4 -15.54 -18.49 -1.19
C TRP A 4 -14.84 -17.22 -0.75
N MET A 5 -14.02 -16.68 -1.65
CA MET A 5 -13.60 -15.29 -1.69
C MET A 5 -14.81 -14.37 -1.51
N LYS A 6 -14.72 -13.41 -0.58
CA LYS A 6 -15.56 -12.22 -0.58
C LYS A 6 -14.72 -11.01 -1.00
N PRO A 7 -15.29 -10.07 -1.79
CA PRO A 7 -14.52 -9.27 -2.72
C PRO A 7 -14.03 -7.94 -2.12
N ILE A 8 -12.94 -7.48 -2.72
CA ILE A 8 -12.11 -6.28 -2.54
C ILE A 8 -12.87 -4.93 -2.74
N VAL A 9 -14.19 -4.90 -2.67
CA VAL A 9 -14.99 -3.75 -3.18
C VAL A 9 -15.19 -2.61 -2.16
N LEU A 10 -14.83 -2.78 -0.88
CA LEU A 10 -14.98 -1.70 0.12
C LEU A 10 -13.78 -0.73 0.21
N ALA A 11 -12.69 -0.99 -0.51
CA ALA A 11 -11.51 -0.10 -0.51
C ALA A 11 -11.69 1.18 -1.36
N ALA A 12 -12.72 1.26 -2.21
CA ALA A 12 -12.91 2.38 -3.13
C ALA A 12 -13.68 3.59 -2.56
N MET A 13 -14.32 3.47 -1.38
CA MET A 13 -15.09 4.59 -0.77
C MET A 13 -14.46 5.22 0.48
N ALA A 14 -13.36 4.68 0.99
CA ALA A 14 -12.64 5.27 2.13
C ALA A 14 -11.46 6.18 1.73
N CYS A 15 -11.13 6.28 0.43
CA CYS A 15 -9.95 7.02 -0.04
C CYS A 15 -10.23 8.44 -0.57
N SER A 16 -11.46 8.94 -0.59
CA SER A 16 -11.78 10.26 -1.17
C SER A 16 -11.86 11.42 -0.17
N MET A 17 -11.55 11.22 1.11
CA MET A 17 -11.47 12.32 2.08
C MET A 17 -10.27 12.13 3.00
N LEU A 18 -9.10 12.62 2.56
CA LEU A 18 -8.03 13.29 3.32
C LEU A 18 -6.74 13.28 2.49
N LEU A 19 -6.60 14.21 1.55
CA LEU A 19 -5.31 14.55 0.95
C LEU A 19 -5.12 16.06 1.05
N ALA A 20 -4.41 16.50 2.09
CA ALA A 20 -3.71 17.77 2.05
C ALA A 20 -2.41 17.55 1.25
N PRO A 21 -2.05 18.46 0.31
CA PRO A 21 -0.78 18.38 -0.40
C PRO A 21 0.31 18.86 0.56
N VAL A 22 1.21 17.96 0.96
CA VAL A 22 2.47 18.39 1.58
C VAL A 22 3.59 18.07 0.61
N GLY A 23 4.09 19.14 -0.02
CA GLY A 23 5.26 19.12 -0.87
C GLY A 23 6.49 18.65 -0.10
N GLY A 24 7.25 17.78 -0.75
CA GLY A 24 8.50 17.22 -0.30
C GLY A 24 8.83 16.07 -1.26
N THR A 25 10.04 16.03 -1.81
CA THR A 25 10.49 14.97 -2.72
C THR A 25 10.26 13.60 -2.10
N VAL A 26 9.21 12.90 -2.53
CA VAL A 26 8.79 11.60 -1.99
C VAL A 26 9.67 10.53 -2.62
N MET A 27 10.67 10.05 -1.87
CA MET A 27 11.28 8.74 -2.12
C MET A 27 10.15 7.70 -2.15
N ALA A 28 10.18 6.74 -3.08
CA ALA A 28 9.15 5.72 -3.18
C ALA A 28 9.14 4.85 -1.90
N ARG A 29 8.15 5.05 -1.02
CA ARG A 29 8.02 4.39 0.29
C ARG A 29 7.05 3.21 0.19
N SER A 30 7.18 2.21 1.08
CA SER A 30 6.10 1.25 1.35
C SER A 30 4.80 2.00 1.66
N ASN A 31 3.68 1.47 1.18
CA ASN A 31 2.39 2.17 1.14
C ASN A 31 1.67 2.21 2.50
N PHE A 32 2.03 1.34 3.46
CA PHE A 32 1.18 1.10 4.63
C PHE A 32 1.93 0.91 5.96
N ILE A 33 3.23 0.60 5.97
CA ILE A 33 4.01 0.50 7.20
C ILE A 33 5.11 1.57 7.24
N SER A 34 5.18 2.30 8.36
CA SER A 34 6.15 3.37 8.56
C SER A 34 7.50 2.82 9.07
N GLU A 35 8.57 3.60 8.86
CA GLU A 35 9.87 3.39 9.54
C GLU A 35 9.65 3.08 11.04
N GLY A 36 10.29 2.02 11.54
CA GLY A 36 10.17 1.64 12.94
C GLY A 36 8.96 0.75 13.29
N TYR A 37 8.05 0.48 12.35
CA TYR A 37 6.93 -0.43 12.59
C TYR A 37 7.44 -1.81 13.02
N VAL A 38 6.95 -2.34 14.14
CA VAL A 38 7.39 -3.62 14.69
C VAL A 38 6.76 -4.76 13.89
N LEU A 39 7.59 -5.48 13.13
CA LEU A 39 7.18 -6.64 12.34
C LEU A 39 7.17 -7.95 13.15
N GLY A 40 7.99 -8.02 14.19
CA GLY A 40 8.11 -9.21 15.04
C GLY A 40 9.27 -9.09 16.02
N GLU A 41 9.74 -10.24 16.51
CA GLU A 41 10.83 -10.33 17.48
C GLU A 41 11.84 -11.39 17.08
N THR A 42 13.10 -11.17 17.44
CA THR A 42 14.15 -12.19 17.36
C THR A 42 13.90 -13.28 18.42
N VAL A 43 14.43 -14.47 18.18
CA VAL A 43 14.44 -15.52 19.22
C VAL A 43 15.47 -15.21 20.29
N ALA A 44 15.47 -15.91 21.43
CA ALA A 44 16.48 -15.74 22.47
C ALA A 44 17.78 -16.49 22.13
N GLU A 45 17.66 -17.74 21.71
CA GLU A 45 18.78 -18.58 21.25
C GLU A 45 19.13 -18.23 19.79
N GLN A 46 20.27 -17.56 19.57
CA GLN A 46 20.70 -17.21 18.23
C GLN A 46 21.46 -18.35 17.54
N MET A 47 21.27 -18.47 16.23
CA MET A 47 22.20 -19.09 15.31
C MET A 47 23.58 -18.45 15.43
N LYS A 48 24.61 -19.27 15.24
CA LYS A 48 25.99 -18.80 15.16
C LYS A 48 26.34 -18.55 13.70
N ALA A 49 27.22 -17.60 13.45
CA ALA A 49 27.72 -17.37 12.10
C ALA A 49 29.21 -17.13 12.04
N THR A 50 29.80 -17.53 10.91
CA THR A 50 31.19 -17.23 10.58
C THR A 50 31.33 -16.77 9.13
N ILE A 51 32.31 -15.91 8.87
CA ILE A 51 32.78 -15.55 7.53
C ILE A 51 34.28 -15.84 7.49
N ASN A 52 34.73 -16.70 6.57
CA ASN A 52 36.10 -17.22 6.51
C ASN A 52 36.64 -17.71 7.86
N GLY A 53 35.79 -18.42 8.62
CA GLY A 53 36.14 -18.99 9.93
C GLY A 53 36.17 -17.98 11.08
N LYS A 54 35.98 -16.68 10.82
CA LYS A 54 35.86 -15.65 11.87
C LYS A 54 34.40 -15.45 12.26
N SER A 55 34.10 -15.38 13.55
CA SER A 55 32.72 -15.22 14.03
C SER A 55 32.15 -13.84 13.66
N ILE A 56 30.89 -13.82 13.22
CA ILE A 56 30.09 -12.61 13.03
C ILE A 56 28.81 -12.71 13.87
N PRO A 57 28.59 -11.80 14.83
CA PRO A 57 27.38 -11.78 15.63
C PRO A 57 26.21 -11.26 14.80
N GLY A 58 25.03 -11.71 15.18
CA GLY A 58 23.79 -11.36 14.49
C GLY A 58 22.57 -11.89 15.23
N TYR A 59 21.43 -11.72 14.58
CA TYR A 59 20.13 -12.02 15.12
C TYR A 59 19.48 -13.15 14.33
N THR A 60 18.79 -14.03 15.03
CA THR A 60 17.98 -15.07 14.42
C THR A 60 16.55 -14.60 14.35
N PHE A 61 16.06 -14.48 13.13
CA PHE A 61 14.69 -14.08 12.84
C PHE A 61 14.21 -14.82 11.60
N ARG A 62 13.00 -15.39 11.68
CA ARG A 62 12.38 -16.22 10.63
C ARG A 62 13.32 -17.31 10.09
N ASN A 63 13.93 -18.07 11.01
CA ASN A 63 14.87 -19.17 10.72
C ASN A 63 16.06 -18.77 9.84
N ALA A 64 16.48 -17.52 9.89
CA ALA A 64 17.65 -17.03 9.18
C ALA A 64 18.54 -16.18 10.10
N MET A 65 19.83 -16.14 9.77
CA MET A 65 20.81 -15.30 10.44
C MET A 65 20.86 -13.91 9.79
N TRP A 66 20.60 -12.88 10.57
CA TRP A 66 20.59 -11.47 10.19
C TRP A 66 21.78 -10.76 10.82
N VAL A 67 22.68 -10.23 10.01
CA VAL A 67 23.92 -9.61 10.46
C VAL A 67 23.86 -8.09 10.33
N PRO A 68 24.36 -7.34 11.32
CA PRO A 68 24.54 -5.90 11.20
C PRO A 68 25.40 -5.52 10.00
N VAL A 69 24.88 -4.65 9.12
CA VAL A 69 25.58 -4.22 7.90
C VAL A 69 26.94 -3.58 8.24
N LYS A 70 27.00 -2.82 9.35
CA LYS A 70 28.25 -2.20 9.84
C LYS A 70 29.38 -3.21 10.08
N HIS A 71 29.07 -4.45 10.46
CA HIS A 71 30.08 -5.48 10.75
C HIS A 71 30.82 -5.93 9.50
N LEU A 72 30.17 -5.91 8.33
CA LEU A 72 30.76 -6.37 7.07
C LEU A 72 32.05 -5.63 6.71
N SER A 73 32.21 -4.39 7.19
CA SER A 73 33.45 -3.62 7.06
C SER A 73 34.69 -4.35 7.62
N GLN A 74 34.52 -5.28 8.56
CA GLN A 74 35.57 -6.09 9.18
C GLN A 74 35.77 -7.46 8.50
N PHE A 75 34.99 -7.77 7.47
CA PHE A 75 35.01 -9.06 6.76
C PHE A 75 35.30 -8.90 5.27
N GLY A 76 36.15 -7.94 4.92
CA GLY A 76 36.55 -7.74 3.53
C GLY A 76 35.48 -7.08 2.64
N PHE A 77 34.53 -6.35 3.23
CA PHE A 77 33.58 -5.54 2.46
C PHE A 77 33.84 -4.06 2.66
N ASP A 78 33.58 -3.28 1.62
CA ASP A 78 33.38 -1.84 1.72
C ASP A 78 31.89 -1.58 1.87
N VAL A 79 31.56 -0.79 2.88
CA VAL A 79 30.20 -0.40 3.21
C VAL A 79 30.19 1.12 3.14
N ALA A 80 29.63 1.66 2.07
CA ALA A 80 29.50 3.09 1.92
C ALA A 80 28.33 3.56 2.79
N VAL A 81 28.64 4.06 4.00
CA VAL A 81 27.68 4.64 4.95
C VAL A 81 27.72 6.19 4.92
N ASN A 82 28.40 6.80 3.95
CA ASN A 82 28.74 8.22 4.02
C ASN A 82 27.51 9.15 3.80
N GLY A 83 26.96 9.68 4.89
CA GLY A 83 26.08 10.86 4.89
C GLY A 83 24.62 10.61 4.47
N ASN A 84 23.88 11.70 4.18
CA ASN A 84 22.47 11.72 3.79
C ASN A 84 22.13 10.95 2.49
N SER A 85 23.09 10.26 1.86
CA SER A 85 22.87 9.48 0.64
C SER A 85 22.28 8.10 0.97
N THR A 86 20.97 8.03 0.92
CA THR A 86 20.20 6.81 0.63
C THR A 86 20.56 6.32 -0.78
N PRO A 87 20.92 5.03 -1.04
CA PRO A 87 20.87 3.85 -0.17
C PRO A 87 22.24 3.37 0.37
N ILE A 88 22.25 2.41 1.30
CA ILE A 88 23.49 1.74 1.76
C ILE A 88 23.98 0.77 0.68
N ARG A 89 25.24 0.91 0.24
CA ARG A 89 25.85 0.01 -0.74
C ARG A 89 26.97 -0.81 -0.13
N ILE A 90 26.96 -2.11 -0.42
CA ILE A 90 27.92 -3.11 0.02
C ILE A 90 28.67 -3.63 -1.21
N THR A 91 30.00 -3.57 -1.16
CA THR A 91 30.88 -4.09 -2.22
C THR A 91 31.94 -5.00 -1.61
N ARG A 92 32.24 -6.12 -2.25
CA ARG A 92 33.34 -7.01 -1.84
C ARG A 92 34.66 -6.36 -2.22
N ASN A 93 35.57 -6.25 -1.24
CA ASN A 93 36.92 -5.74 -1.44
C ASN A 93 37.93 -6.88 -1.19
N VAL A 94 38.33 -7.58 -2.26
CA VAL A 94 39.16 -8.79 -2.18
C VAL A 94 40.52 -8.57 -1.54
N SER A 95 41.07 -7.35 -1.58
CA SER A 95 42.34 -6.98 -0.95
C SER A 95 42.20 -6.61 0.53
N LYS A 96 40.97 -6.43 1.02
CA LYS A 96 40.69 -6.12 2.43
C LYS A 96 40.63 -7.39 3.28
N GLU A 97 41.42 -7.39 4.36
CA GLU A 97 41.54 -8.52 5.29
C GLU A 97 40.24 -8.82 6.04
N VAL A 98 40.02 -10.10 6.36
CA VAL A 98 38.96 -10.57 7.25
C VAL A 98 39.47 -10.60 8.70
N LYS A 99 39.14 -9.55 9.46
CA LYS A 99 39.58 -9.38 10.85
C LYS A 99 38.66 -10.07 11.85
N GLY A 100 37.36 -10.11 11.55
CA GLY A 100 36.33 -10.49 12.50
C GLY A 100 35.89 -9.31 13.37
N VAL A 101 34.91 -9.53 14.25
CA VAL A 101 34.51 -8.55 15.26
C VAL A 101 34.69 -9.13 16.66
N SER A 102 35.01 -8.27 17.63
CA SER A 102 35.13 -8.64 19.05
C SER A 102 33.78 -8.64 19.79
N GLU A 103 32.71 -8.16 19.15
CA GLU A 103 31.37 -8.16 19.74
C GLU A 103 30.89 -9.58 20.05
N LYS A 104 30.36 -9.77 21.26
CA LYS A 104 29.74 -11.04 21.68
C LYS A 104 28.42 -11.26 20.92
N GLN A 105 28.04 -12.53 20.77
CA GLN A 105 26.74 -12.91 20.24
C GLN A 105 25.61 -12.25 21.05
N TYR A 106 24.63 -11.65 20.36
CA TYR A 106 23.44 -11.12 21.00
C TYR A 106 22.65 -12.26 21.65
N ASN A 107 22.09 -12.04 22.84
CA ASN A 107 21.48 -13.14 23.64
C ASN A 107 20.10 -12.78 24.22
N LYS A 108 19.51 -11.68 23.77
CA LYS A 108 18.18 -11.22 24.19
C LYS A 108 17.28 -11.08 22.99
N LYS A 109 15.98 -11.29 23.21
CA LYS A 109 14.95 -10.93 22.23
C LYS A 109 15.03 -9.43 21.95
N LYS A 110 14.90 -9.08 20.68
CA LYS A 110 14.88 -7.71 20.18
C LYS A 110 13.72 -7.56 19.21
N GLN A 111 13.12 -6.38 19.19
CA GLN A 111 12.13 -6.05 18.18
C GLN A 111 12.78 -5.99 16.80
N VAL A 112 12.12 -6.57 15.82
CA VAL A 112 12.46 -6.46 14.41
C VAL A 112 11.54 -5.41 13.81
N GLN A 113 12.13 -4.33 13.33
CA GLN A 113 11.41 -3.18 12.82
C GLN A 113 11.57 -3.07 11.31
N PHE A 114 10.50 -2.65 10.65
CA PHE A 114 10.52 -2.20 9.27
C PHE A 114 11.41 -0.97 9.14
N THR A 115 12.08 -0.87 7.99
CA THR A 115 12.98 0.23 7.64
C THR A 115 12.79 0.59 6.18
N GLN A 116 12.78 1.89 5.90
CA GLN A 116 12.76 2.44 4.56
C GLN A 116 14.17 2.63 3.99
N ARG A 117 15.22 2.29 4.78
CA ARG A 117 16.60 2.36 4.30
C ARG A 117 16.91 1.17 3.43
N ASP A 118 17.06 1.42 2.13
CA ASP A 118 17.47 0.39 1.20
C ASP A 118 18.93 0.00 1.38
N VAL A 119 19.20 -1.29 1.17
CA VAL A 119 20.53 -1.88 1.18
C VAL A 119 20.74 -2.62 -0.12
N TYR A 120 21.85 -2.36 -0.80
CA TYR A 120 22.21 -2.97 -2.07
C TYR A 120 23.57 -3.68 -1.99
N VAL A 121 23.66 -4.80 -2.69
CA VAL A 121 24.94 -5.37 -3.14
C VAL A 121 25.01 -5.21 -4.65
N GLY A 122 25.95 -4.41 -5.15
CA GLY A 122 25.91 -4.00 -6.55
C GLY A 122 24.61 -3.27 -6.88
N ASN A 123 23.84 -3.80 -7.84
CA ASN A 123 22.49 -3.34 -8.17
C ASN A 123 21.37 -4.21 -7.57
N ARG A 124 21.72 -5.28 -6.87
CA ARG A 124 20.76 -6.17 -6.22
C ARG A 124 20.27 -5.55 -4.90
N LYS A 125 18.97 -5.26 -4.84
CA LYS A 125 18.30 -4.83 -3.60
C LYS A 125 18.18 -6.00 -2.62
N LEU A 126 18.58 -5.81 -1.37
CA LEU A 126 18.47 -6.82 -0.33
C LEU A 126 17.23 -6.61 0.57
N THR A 127 16.77 -7.67 1.23
CA THR A 127 15.85 -7.51 2.37
C THR A 127 16.66 -6.95 3.53
N SER A 128 16.12 -5.94 4.19
CA SER A 128 16.78 -5.40 5.37
C SER A 128 15.76 -4.94 6.41
N TYR A 129 16.19 -5.00 7.67
CA TYR A 129 15.39 -4.63 8.84
C TYR A 129 16.22 -3.76 9.77
N LYS A 130 15.55 -3.13 10.73
CA LYS A 130 16.19 -2.47 11.87
C LYS A 130 16.02 -3.33 13.11
N ILE A 131 17.12 -3.74 13.73
CA ILE A 131 17.14 -4.49 15.00
C ILE A 131 18.15 -3.79 15.91
N ASP A 132 17.72 -3.45 17.13
CA ASP A 132 18.55 -2.74 18.12
C ASP A 132 19.21 -1.47 17.54
N ASN A 133 18.39 -0.65 16.87
CA ASN A 133 18.81 0.56 16.14
C ASN A 133 19.85 0.37 15.04
N THR A 134 20.12 -0.87 14.62
CA THR A 134 21.10 -1.19 13.58
C THR A 134 20.44 -1.79 12.35
N GLN A 135 20.90 -1.40 11.17
CA GLN A 135 20.48 -2.00 9.91
C GLN A 135 21.07 -3.40 9.79
N VAL A 136 20.23 -4.39 9.52
CA VAL A 136 20.63 -5.79 9.35
C VAL A 136 20.20 -6.33 7.99
N ILE A 137 20.98 -7.25 7.45
CA ILE A 137 20.64 -8.04 6.26
C ILE A 137 20.81 -9.53 6.56
N ARG A 138 20.20 -10.39 5.74
CA ARG A 138 20.40 -11.82 5.86
C ARG A 138 21.82 -12.20 5.42
N LEU A 139 22.54 -13.01 6.22
CA LEU A 139 23.89 -13.46 5.86
C LEU A 139 23.92 -14.23 4.54
N SER A 140 22.90 -15.06 4.29
CA SER A 140 22.84 -15.87 3.06
C SER A 140 22.65 -15.04 1.80
N ASP A 141 22.23 -13.77 1.90
CA ASP A 141 22.15 -12.88 0.74
C ASP A 141 23.55 -12.52 0.22
N LEU A 142 24.61 -12.78 1.00
CA LEU A 142 26.02 -12.61 0.61
C LEU A 142 26.61 -13.86 -0.09
N SER A 143 25.82 -14.91 -0.34
CA SER A 143 26.28 -16.14 -1.00
C SER A 143 26.79 -15.91 -2.43
N LEU A 144 26.44 -14.80 -3.07
CA LEU A 144 27.00 -14.44 -4.37
C LEU A 144 28.54 -14.26 -4.32
N PHE A 145 29.12 -14.03 -3.14
CA PHE A 145 30.56 -13.88 -2.95
C PHE A 145 31.26 -15.16 -2.49
N GLY A 146 30.55 -16.29 -2.34
CA GLY A 146 31.20 -17.52 -1.88
C GLY A 146 30.25 -18.64 -1.43
N GLY A 147 30.85 -19.75 -1.01
CA GLY A 147 30.11 -20.94 -0.58
C GLY A 147 29.51 -20.76 0.81
N LEU A 148 28.25 -21.16 0.98
CA LEU A 148 27.55 -21.14 2.26
C LEU A 148 27.29 -22.56 2.74
N THR A 149 27.61 -22.84 4.00
CA THR A 149 27.35 -24.13 4.65
C THR A 149 26.53 -23.95 5.92
N TRP A 150 25.73 -24.96 6.23
CA TRP A 150 24.92 -25.03 7.45
C TRP A 150 25.25 -26.29 8.23
N ASP A 151 25.64 -26.12 9.50
CA ASP A 151 25.77 -27.21 10.47
C ASP A 151 24.56 -27.18 11.41
N ALA A 152 23.67 -28.16 11.23
CA ALA A 152 22.45 -28.30 12.03
C ALA A 152 22.73 -28.62 13.50
N LYS A 153 23.81 -29.33 13.81
CA LYS A 153 24.14 -29.75 15.18
C LYS A 153 24.60 -28.56 16.01
N SER A 154 25.46 -27.73 15.45
CA SER A 154 25.95 -26.52 16.12
C SER A 154 25.10 -25.28 15.87
N LYS A 155 24.06 -25.38 15.02
CA LYS A 155 23.24 -24.28 14.51
C LYS A 155 24.10 -23.14 13.94
N THR A 156 25.12 -23.50 13.17
CA THR A 156 26.11 -22.56 12.63
C THR A 156 25.98 -22.44 11.12
N ILE A 157 25.85 -21.20 10.64
CA ILE A 157 25.96 -20.86 9.22
C ILE A 157 27.38 -20.32 8.95
N ALA A 158 28.05 -20.82 7.92
CA ALA A 158 29.40 -20.39 7.57
C ALA A 158 29.46 -19.95 6.11
N LEU A 159 29.94 -18.73 5.88
CA LEU A 159 30.21 -18.19 4.56
C LEU A 159 31.72 -18.25 4.30
N LYS A 160 32.13 -19.01 3.29
CA LYS A 160 33.51 -19.01 2.79
C LYS A 160 33.57 -18.13 1.55
N LEU A 161 34.09 -16.92 1.70
CA LEU A 161 34.29 -15.97 0.62
C LEU A 161 35.26 -16.53 -0.41
N GLY A 162 34.88 -16.43 -1.67
CA GLY A 162 35.75 -16.67 -2.81
C GLY A 162 36.50 -15.42 -3.24
N THR A 163 37.03 -15.48 -4.46
CA THR A 163 37.71 -14.37 -5.15
C THR A 163 36.77 -13.54 -6.01
N PHE A 164 35.50 -13.95 -6.14
CA PHE A 164 34.51 -13.22 -6.91
C PHE A 164 34.24 -11.84 -6.30
N ASP A 165 34.31 -10.81 -7.14
CA ASP A 165 33.82 -9.48 -6.87
C ASP A 165 32.64 -9.15 -7.80
N TYR A 166 31.65 -8.44 -7.26
CA TYR A 166 30.55 -7.91 -8.06
C TYR A 166 31.04 -6.59 -8.67
N GLN A 167 31.55 -6.64 -9.89
CA GLN A 167 32.04 -5.47 -10.61
C GLN A 167 30.91 -4.84 -11.40
N ASN A 168 30.51 -3.61 -11.08
CA ASN A 168 29.46 -2.93 -11.84
C ASN A 168 29.96 -2.49 -13.24
N LYS A 169 30.18 -3.45 -14.15
CA LYS A 169 30.82 -3.23 -15.46
C LYS A 169 30.07 -2.26 -16.35
N LEU A 170 28.75 -2.19 -16.19
CA LEU A 170 27.90 -1.28 -16.95
C LEU A 170 27.96 0.17 -16.44
N ASN A 171 28.62 0.43 -15.29
CA ASN A 171 28.66 1.73 -14.64
C ASN A 171 27.27 2.37 -14.47
N VAL A 172 26.25 1.56 -14.24
CA VAL A 172 24.89 2.00 -13.96
C VAL A 172 24.51 1.60 -12.53
N TRP A 173 23.98 2.53 -11.75
CA TRP A 173 23.47 2.25 -10.40
C TRP A 173 21.96 2.27 -10.37
N LEU A 174 21.38 1.23 -9.77
CA LEU A 174 19.94 1.14 -9.54
C LEU A 174 19.58 1.54 -8.11
N THR A 175 18.45 2.21 -8.01
CA THR A 175 17.65 2.39 -6.79
C THR A 175 16.20 2.02 -7.13
N ASP A 176 15.28 2.05 -6.17
CA ASP A 176 13.88 1.79 -6.48
C ASP A 176 13.21 2.90 -7.27
N ASP A 177 13.70 4.13 -7.19
CA ASP A 177 13.10 5.28 -7.86
C ASP A 177 13.86 5.72 -9.11
N LYS A 178 15.15 5.40 -9.22
CA LYS A 178 16.01 5.90 -10.29
C LYS A 178 17.07 4.93 -10.78
N VAL A 179 17.42 5.12 -12.04
CA VAL A 179 18.68 4.67 -12.65
C VAL A 179 19.65 5.84 -12.63
N TYR A 180 20.90 5.62 -12.24
CA TYR A 180 21.98 6.59 -12.33
C TYR A 180 23.04 6.10 -13.31
N ASN A 181 23.29 6.88 -14.35
CA ASN A 181 24.32 6.61 -15.32
C ASN A 181 25.66 7.20 -14.84
N ARG A 182 26.69 6.36 -14.75
CA ARG A 182 28.06 6.73 -14.34
C ARG A 182 29.09 6.43 -15.43
N THR A 183 28.67 6.18 -16.66
CA THR A 183 29.59 5.91 -17.79
C THR A 183 30.31 7.17 -18.27
N GLY A 184 29.75 8.35 -17.99
CA GLY A 184 30.23 9.64 -18.52
C GLY A 184 29.67 10.01 -19.89
N HIS A 185 28.87 9.12 -20.51
CA HIS A 185 28.24 9.30 -21.82
C HIS A 185 26.75 8.96 -21.73
N GLU A 186 25.91 9.55 -22.57
CA GLU A 186 24.47 9.19 -22.62
C GLU A 186 24.32 7.71 -23.02
N LEU A 187 23.32 7.03 -22.43
CA LEU A 187 22.91 5.70 -22.86
C LEU A 187 21.64 5.82 -23.69
N ASN A 188 21.61 5.21 -24.89
CA ASN A 188 20.43 5.19 -25.75
C ASN A 188 19.28 4.48 -25.05
N GLU A 189 19.56 3.33 -24.41
CA GLU A 189 18.59 2.55 -23.67
C GLU A 189 19.17 1.94 -22.38
N VAL A 190 18.33 1.81 -21.36
CA VAL A 190 18.57 0.97 -20.18
C VAL A 190 17.39 0.04 -20.01
N GLY A 191 17.64 -1.27 -20.16
CA GLY A 191 16.61 -2.30 -20.01
C GLY A 191 16.51 -2.80 -18.57
N LEU A 192 15.33 -2.72 -17.99
CA LEU A 192 15.01 -3.13 -16.63
C LEU A 192 13.93 -4.22 -16.62
N LYS A 193 13.98 -5.07 -15.60
CA LYS A 193 12.89 -6.01 -15.29
C LYS A 193 12.52 -5.91 -13.82
N HIS A 194 11.25 -5.61 -13.54
CA HIS A 194 10.69 -5.52 -12.19
C HIS A 194 10.02 -6.83 -11.82
N TYR A 195 10.24 -7.29 -10.60
CA TYR A 195 9.64 -8.51 -10.08
C TYR A 195 8.63 -8.20 -8.97
N PHE A 196 7.51 -8.92 -8.98
CA PHE A 196 6.45 -8.79 -7.99
C PHE A 196 6.01 -10.17 -7.50
N TYR A 197 5.64 -10.29 -6.23
CA TYR A 197 5.11 -11.49 -5.62
C TYR A 197 3.88 -11.16 -4.79
N LYS A 198 2.73 -11.73 -5.18
CA LYS A 198 1.46 -11.51 -4.48
C LYS A 198 0.60 -12.76 -4.56
N ASN A 199 0.03 -13.17 -3.43
CA ASN A 199 -0.89 -14.30 -3.34
C ASN A 199 -0.34 -15.60 -3.94
N GLY A 200 0.95 -15.89 -3.71
CA GLY A 200 1.60 -17.08 -4.25
C GLY A 200 2.06 -16.98 -5.71
N VAL A 201 1.74 -15.88 -6.41
CA VAL A 201 2.05 -15.70 -7.83
C VAL A 201 3.21 -14.73 -7.98
N LEU A 202 4.25 -15.17 -8.69
CA LEU A 202 5.36 -14.34 -9.14
C LEU A 202 5.05 -13.81 -10.55
N THR A 203 5.19 -12.50 -10.74
CA THR A 203 5.07 -11.85 -12.04
C THR A 203 6.26 -10.93 -12.28
N ASP A 204 6.52 -10.60 -13.54
CA ASP A 204 7.52 -9.62 -13.93
C ASP A 204 7.01 -8.67 -15.02
N GLU A 205 7.59 -7.47 -15.06
CA GLU A 205 7.31 -6.45 -16.06
C GLU A 205 8.62 -5.85 -16.55
N VAL A 206 8.68 -5.51 -17.83
CA VAL A 206 9.85 -4.91 -18.48
C VAL A 206 9.65 -3.41 -18.60
N GLU A 207 10.67 -2.64 -18.27
CA GLU A 207 10.74 -1.19 -18.49
C GLU A 207 12.01 -0.89 -19.28
N THR A 208 11.90 -0.07 -20.32
CA THR A 208 13.05 0.47 -21.06
C THR A 208 13.09 1.97 -20.84
N LEU A 209 14.23 2.48 -20.38
CA LEU A 209 14.47 3.90 -20.22
C LEU A 209 15.35 4.39 -21.37
N SER A 210 14.90 5.40 -22.10
CA SER A 210 15.63 5.93 -23.26
C SER A 210 16.41 7.21 -22.92
N TYR A 211 17.52 7.43 -23.62
CA TYR A 211 18.33 8.66 -23.55
C TYR A 211 18.76 9.06 -22.13
N VAL A 212 19.34 8.10 -21.40
CA VAL A 212 19.72 8.29 -19.99
C VAL A 212 21.08 8.99 -19.89
N ARG A 213 21.07 10.32 -19.73
CA ARG A 213 22.30 11.13 -19.55
C ARG A 213 22.96 10.93 -18.19
N GLU A 214 22.28 11.37 -17.13
CA GLU A 214 22.80 11.28 -15.75
C GLU A 214 21.94 10.36 -14.89
N SER A 215 20.62 10.48 -15.03
CA SER A 215 19.66 9.62 -14.35
C SER A 215 18.33 9.58 -15.08
N ALA A 216 17.54 8.54 -14.81
CA ALA A 216 16.17 8.40 -15.28
C ALA A 216 15.27 7.85 -14.17
N GLU A 217 14.01 8.29 -14.12
CA GLU A 217 13.02 7.79 -13.15
C GLU A 217 12.58 6.38 -13.55
N ILE A 218 12.50 5.49 -12.56
CA ILE A 218 11.89 4.16 -12.69
C ILE A 218 10.41 4.30 -12.38
N THR A 219 9.56 3.80 -13.26
CA THR A 219 8.11 3.93 -13.15
C THR A 219 7.36 2.60 -13.17
N GLY A 220 7.92 1.54 -13.76
CA GLY A 220 7.26 0.23 -13.88
C GLY A 220 6.98 -0.45 -12.55
N ASN A 221 7.70 -0.08 -11.49
CA ASN A 221 7.50 -0.58 -10.13
C ASN A 221 6.50 0.21 -9.29
N LYS A 222 5.87 1.26 -9.82
CA LYS A 222 4.97 2.15 -9.10
C LYS A 222 3.52 2.07 -9.60
N TYR A 223 2.57 2.44 -8.75
CA TYR A 223 1.20 2.76 -9.20
C TYR A 223 1.21 4.10 -9.95
N SER A 224 0.46 4.18 -11.05
CA SER A 224 0.38 5.37 -11.91
C SER A 224 -0.22 6.59 -11.18
N GLU A 225 -1.12 6.37 -10.22
CA GLU A 225 -1.90 7.42 -9.57
C GLU A 225 -1.12 8.19 -8.50
N ASP A 226 -0.25 7.52 -7.74
CA ASP A 226 0.40 8.12 -6.56
C ASP A 226 1.93 7.93 -6.50
N LYS A 227 2.54 7.40 -7.57
CA LYS A 227 3.98 7.12 -7.69
C LYS A 227 4.55 6.25 -6.56
N LYS A 228 3.72 5.52 -5.82
CA LYS A 228 4.19 4.63 -4.78
C LYS A 228 4.49 3.24 -5.29
N LEU A 229 5.38 2.51 -4.61
CA LEU A 229 5.72 1.14 -4.99
C LEU A 229 4.49 0.23 -4.99
N ARG A 230 4.42 -0.66 -5.96
CA ARG A 230 3.35 -1.64 -6.04
C ARG A 230 3.47 -2.67 -4.92
N VAL A 231 2.33 -3.05 -4.35
CA VAL A 231 2.28 -4.07 -3.31
C VAL A 231 2.86 -5.39 -3.84
N GLY A 232 3.74 -6.00 -3.06
CA GLY A 232 4.44 -7.22 -3.45
C GLY A 232 5.69 -6.99 -4.31
N TYR A 233 6.13 -5.75 -4.51
CA TYR A 233 7.37 -5.47 -5.25
C TYR A 233 8.59 -6.13 -4.59
N ILE A 234 9.30 -6.96 -5.36
CA ILE A 234 10.50 -7.67 -4.94
C ILE A 234 11.75 -6.83 -5.23
N GLY A 235 11.85 -6.19 -6.39
CA GLY A 235 13.10 -5.58 -6.82
C GLY A 235 13.17 -5.42 -8.33
N THR A 236 14.21 -4.72 -8.77
CA THR A 236 14.48 -4.45 -10.18
C THR A 236 15.83 -5.05 -10.56
N VAL A 237 15.89 -5.72 -11.71
CA VAL A 237 17.10 -6.25 -12.31
C VAL A 237 17.47 -5.41 -13.53
N LEU A 238 18.74 -5.00 -13.61
CA LEU A 238 19.32 -4.40 -14.82
C LEU A 238 19.59 -5.52 -15.84
N TYR A 239 18.95 -5.46 -17.01
CA TYR A 239 19.07 -6.49 -18.04
C TYR A 239 20.21 -6.15 -19.02
N TYR A 240 20.24 -4.92 -19.53
CA TYR A 240 21.27 -4.42 -20.44
C TYR A 240 21.32 -2.89 -20.41
N VAL A 241 22.37 -2.35 -21.04
CA VAL A 241 22.43 -0.96 -21.51
C VAL A 241 22.71 -0.95 -23.01
N GLU A 242 22.29 0.10 -23.70
CA GLU A 242 22.67 0.38 -25.09
C GLU A 242 23.45 1.69 -25.13
N THR A 243 24.65 1.66 -25.71
CA THR A 243 25.52 2.85 -25.83
C THR A 243 25.07 3.77 -26.97
N GLN A 244 25.65 4.96 -27.08
CA GLN A 244 25.37 5.89 -28.18
C GLN A 244 25.70 5.30 -29.56
N ASP A 245 26.66 4.36 -29.61
CA ASP A 245 27.06 3.63 -30.81
C ASP A 245 26.13 2.45 -31.12
N TYR A 246 24.97 2.36 -30.46
CA TYR A 246 23.99 1.27 -30.57
C TYR A 246 24.55 -0.11 -30.18
N GLU A 247 25.61 -0.14 -29.37
CA GLU A 247 26.12 -1.40 -28.82
C GLU A 247 25.29 -1.80 -27.59
N LYS A 248 24.64 -2.97 -27.68
CA LYS A 248 23.86 -3.54 -26.58
C LYS A 248 24.73 -4.42 -25.69
N ILE A 249 24.96 -3.97 -24.45
CA ILE A 249 25.80 -4.66 -23.47
C ILE A 249 24.92 -5.27 -22.38
N THR A 250 24.85 -6.60 -22.35
CA THR A 250 24.09 -7.36 -21.33
C THR A 250 24.75 -7.29 -19.96
N ASN A 251 23.94 -7.19 -18.90
CA ASN A 251 24.44 -7.28 -17.53
C ASN A 251 24.99 -8.69 -17.26
N PRO A 252 26.28 -8.85 -16.91
CA PRO A 252 26.88 -10.17 -16.67
C PRO A 252 26.31 -10.89 -15.45
N TYR A 253 25.55 -10.20 -14.58
CA TYR A 253 24.96 -10.77 -13.37
C TYR A 253 23.45 -10.97 -13.45
N VAL A 254 22.88 -10.83 -14.66
CA VAL A 254 21.44 -10.83 -14.87
C VAL A 254 20.79 -12.12 -14.38
N GLU A 255 21.37 -13.28 -14.67
CA GLU A 255 20.81 -14.57 -14.27
C GLU A 255 20.79 -14.72 -12.74
N GLN A 256 21.90 -14.39 -12.07
CA GLN A 256 22.01 -14.50 -10.62
C GLN A 256 21.08 -13.52 -9.90
N ASP A 257 20.88 -12.32 -10.46
CA ASP A 257 19.96 -11.32 -9.89
C ASP A 257 18.50 -11.74 -10.07
N ILE A 258 18.16 -12.32 -11.22
CA ILE A 258 16.84 -12.92 -11.47
C ILE A 258 16.59 -14.07 -10.50
N GLU A 259 17.53 -15.00 -10.35
CA GLU A 259 17.43 -16.12 -9.40
C GLU A 259 17.23 -15.64 -7.97
N TYR A 260 17.94 -14.59 -7.55
CA TYR A 260 17.76 -13.99 -6.24
C TYR A 260 16.34 -13.44 -6.05
N CYS A 261 15.83 -12.66 -7.02
CA CYS A 261 14.46 -12.15 -6.98
C CYS A 261 13.41 -13.26 -6.91
N LYS A 262 13.66 -14.39 -7.58
CA LYS A 262 12.77 -15.57 -7.59
C LYS A 262 12.93 -16.50 -6.38
N SER A 263 13.97 -16.31 -5.57
CA SER A 263 14.29 -17.23 -4.49
C SER A 263 13.20 -17.27 -3.41
N ASN A 264 12.96 -18.46 -2.83
CA ASN A 264 11.99 -18.65 -1.74
C ASN A 264 12.27 -17.73 -0.54
N ALA A 265 13.54 -17.44 -0.29
CA ALA A 265 13.95 -16.57 0.81
C ALA A 265 13.53 -15.11 0.56
N ARG A 266 13.61 -14.64 -0.70
CA ARG A 266 13.20 -13.29 -1.07
C ARG A 266 11.67 -13.18 -1.18
N THR A 267 11.01 -14.10 -1.86
CA THR A 267 9.53 -14.09 -1.97
C THR A 267 8.87 -14.20 -0.60
N GLY A 268 9.40 -15.06 0.27
CA GLY A 268 8.91 -15.17 1.65
C GLY A 268 9.12 -13.91 2.50
N ASP A 269 10.13 -13.08 2.23
CA ASP A 269 10.28 -11.79 2.91
C ASP A 269 9.25 -10.77 2.45
N ILE A 270 8.98 -10.72 1.15
CA ILE A 270 7.98 -9.83 0.56
C ILE A 270 6.57 -10.21 1.02
N GLU A 271 6.26 -11.50 1.07
CA GLU A 271 4.99 -11.99 1.61
C GLU A 271 4.81 -11.58 3.07
N PHE A 272 5.84 -11.78 3.90
CA PHE A 272 5.80 -11.38 5.31
C PHE A 272 5.62 -9.86 5.51
N GLN A 273 6.27 -9.03 4.70
CA GLN A 273 6.07 -7.58 4.74
C GLN A 273 4.65 -7.22 4.30
N THR A 274 4.18 -7.79 3.19
CA THR A 274 2.83 -7.56 2.63
C THR A 274 1.72 -7.97 3.61
N ASP A 275 1.88 -9.10 4.31
CA ASP A 275 0.93 -9.54 5.34
C ASP A 275 0.83 -8.53 6.50
N ASN A 276 1.94 -7.93 6.89
CA ASN A 276 1.95 -6.89 7.92
C ASN A 276 1.30 -5.60 7.43
N GLU A 277 1.54 -5.21 6.18
CA GLU A 277 0.85 -4.08 5.54
C GLU A 277 -0.68 -4.28 5.55
N PHE A 278 -1.17 -5.46 5.16
CA PHE A 278 -2.60 -5.76 5.19
C PHE A 278 -3.18 -5.77 6.61
N LYS A 279 -2.42 -6.23 7.62
CA LYS A 279 -2.86 -6.15 9.02
C LYS A 279 -3.05 -4.71 9.47
N VAL A 280 -2.12 -3.82 9.14
CA VAL A 280 -2.24 -2.39 9.48
C VAL A 280 -3.45 -1.77 8.79
N LEU A 281 -3.59 -1.99 7.48
CA LEU A 281 -4.73 -1.46 6.71
C LEU A 281 -6.08 -1.92 7.28
N ASN A 282 -6.23 -3.22 7.58
CA ASN A 282 -7.46 -3.75 8.16
C ASN A 282 -7.77 -3.14 9.54
N ASN A 283 -6.75 -2.87 10.36
CA ASN A 283 -6.92 -2.21 11.64
C ASN A 283 -7.37 -0.75 11.48
N GLU A 284 -6.84 -0.03 10.49
CA GLU A 284 -7.25 1.34 10.18
C GLU A 284 -8.69 1.40 9.67
N ILE A 285 -9.05 0.52 8.72
CA ILE A 285 -10.43 0.38 8.24
C ILE A 285 -11.37 0.12 9.42
N SER A 286 -11.03 -0.83 10.30
CA SER A 286 -11.85 -1.15 11.48
C SER A 286 -12.03 0.04 12.43
N LYS A 287 -11.01 0.88 12.58
CA LYS A 287 -11.09 2.11 13.40
C LYS A 287 -12.03 3.14 12.77
N GLU A 288 -11.92 3.37 11.46
CA GLU A 288 -12.79 4.30 10.74
C GLU A 288 -14.25 3.81 10.72
N GLU A 289 -14.48 2.51 10.50
CA GLU A 289 -15.81 1.92 10.63
C GLU A 289 -16.41 2.17 12.01
N LYS A 290 -15.64 1.98 13.09
CA LYS A 290 -16.09 2.24 14.46
C LYS A 290 -16.43 3.72 14.68
N LYS A 291 -15.64 4.64 14.13
CA LYS A 291 -15.94 6.09 14.19
C LYS A 291 -17.25 6.40 13.46
N LEU A 292 -17.44 5.88 12.25
CA LEU A 292 -18.65 6.07 11.47
C LEU A 292 -19.87 5.52 12.21
N LYS A 293 -19.81 4.31 12.77
CA LYS A 293 -20.90 3.73 13.59
C LYS A 293 -21.31 4.65 14.75
N ASN A 294 -20.33 5.25 15.44
CA ASN A 294 -20.61 6.20 16.52
C ASN A 294 -21.30 7.48 16.00
N ILE A 295 -20.86 8.02 14.87
CA ILE A 295 -21.49 9.18 14.23
C ILE A 295 -22.94 8.85 13.85
N LEU A 296 -23.17 7.73 13.16
CA LEU A 296 -24.50 7.29 12.73
C LEU A 296 -25.42 7.06 13.93
N LYS A 297 -24.94 6.42 15.00
CA LYS A 297 -25.71 6.22 16.23
C LYS A 297 -26.12 7.54 16.87
N ASN A 298 -25.22 8.50 16.98
CA ASN A 298 -25.50 9.80 17.57
C ASN A 298 -26.50 10.60 16.71
N GLU A 299 -26.33 10.57 15.39
CA GLU A 299 -27.25 11.23 14.46
C GLU A 299 -28.62 10.56 14.41
N LEU A 300 -28.69 9.23 14.54
CA LEU A 300 -29.95 8.48 14.63
C LEU A 300 -30.75 8.92 15.87
N ILE A 301 -30.09 9.10 17.01
CA ILE A 301 -30.73 9.62 18.23
C ILE A 301 -31.26 11.04 18.01
N LYS A 302 -30.45 11.94 17.43
CA LYS A 302 -30.88 13.31 17.08
C LYS A 302 -32.03 13.32 16.08
N ASN A 303 -32.05 12.35 15.17
CA ASN A 303 -33.12 12.15 14.20
C ASN A 303 -34.30 11.34 14.76
N LYS A 304 -34.45 11.27 16.10
CA LYS A 304 -35.57 10.61 16.80
C LYS A 304 -35.77 9.16 16.36
N TYR A 305 -34.67 8.44 16.12
CA TYR A 305 -34.65 7.06 15.66
C TYR A 305 -35.33 6.83 14.29
N GLN A 306 -35.51 7.88 13.49
CA GLN A 306 -35.86 7.73 12.09
C GLN A 306 -34.61 7.31 11.29
N PRO A 307 -34.63 6.17 10.59
CA PRO A 307 -33.44 5.57 10.01
C PRO A 307 -32.88 6.31 8.79
N LEU A 308 -33.71 7.13 8.15
CA LEU A 308 -33.36 7.90 6.97
C LEU A 308 -33.62 9.37 7.25
N LYS A 309 -32.55 10.17 7.22
CA LYS A 309 -32.61 11.62 7.52
C LYS A 309 -32.69 12.41 6.23
N VAL A 310 -33.68 13.29 6.10
CA VAL A 310 -33.69 14.31 5.05
C VAL A 310 -32.67 15.39 5.43
N THR A 311 -31.67 15.62 4.58
CA THR A 311 -30.55 16.54 4.83
C THR A 311 -30.60 17.80 3.97
N ALA A 312 -31.28 17.76 2.83
CA ALA A 312 -31.54 18.91 1.99
C ALA A 312 -32.81 18.68 1.15
N THR A 313 -33.41 19.78 0.70
CA THR A 313 -34.55 19.78 -0.21
C THR A 313 -34.33 20.83 -1.29
N GLN A 314 -34.84 20.56 -2.50
CA GLN A 314 -34.76 21.46 -3.66
C GLN A 314 -36.05 21.39 -4.45
N VAL A 315 -36.41 22.50 -5.09
CA VAL A 315 -37.53 22.59 -6.03
C VAL A 315 -37.01 23.23 -7.31
N ASP A 316 -37.07 22.46 -8.40
CA ASP A 316 -36.87 22.93 -9.77
C ASP A 316 -38.20 22.85 -10.53
N TYR A 317 -38.20 23.22 -11.81
CA TYR A 317 -39.40 23.20 -12.65
C TYR A 317 -39.05 22.62 -14.02
N ASP A 318 -39.95 21.80 -14.56
CA ASP A 318 -39.83 21.33 -15.93
C ASP A 318 -40.30 22.40 -16.95
N SER A 319 -40.19 22.08 -18.25
CA SER A 319 -40.47 23.01 -19.34
C SER A 319 -41.92 23.50 -19.42
N ILE A 320 -42.86 22.87 -18.71
CA ILE A 320 -44.27 23.28 -18.63
C ILE A 320 -44.63 23.87 -17.26
N GLY A 321 -43.64 24.11 -16.39
CA GLY A 321 -43.83 24.73 -15.08
C GLY A 321 -44.28 23.75 -13.99
N THR A 322 -44.17 22.43 -14.20
CA THR A 322 -44.46 21.46 -13.13
C THR A 322 -43.30 21.43 -12.15
N PRO A 323 -43.54 21.56 -10.83
CA PRO A 323 -42.47 21.45 -9.84
C PRO A 323 -41.85 20.05 -9.82
N GLU A 324 -40.52 19.99 -9.97
CA GLU A 324 -39.68 18.83 -9.75
C GLU A 324 -38.99 18.97 -8.38
N VAL A 325 -39.37 18.11 -7.45
CA VAL A 325 -38.97 18.22 -6.04
C VAL A 325 -37.94 17.16 -5.69
N SER A 326 -36.78 17.58 -5.22
CA SER A 326 -35.69 16.69 -4.83
C SER A 326 -35.47 16.71 -3.33
N ILE A 327 -35.21 15.55 -2.74
CA ILE A 327 -34.76 15.43 -1.36
C ILE A 327 -33.43 14.68 -1.33
N LYS A 328 -32.47 15.21 -0.57
CA LYS A 328 -31.24 14.49 -0.24
C LYS A 328 -31.46 13.75 1.07
N VAL A 329 -31.23 12.44 1.08
CA VAL A 329 -31.36 11.60 2.27
C VAL A 329 -30.02 11.01 2.70
N TRP A 330 -29.90 10.71 3.98
CA TRP A 330 -28.75 10.06 4.59
C TRP A 330 -29.19 8.85 5.44
N ASN A 331 -28.65 7.67 5.13
CA ASN A 331 -28.93 6.43 5.86
C ASN A 331 -28.15 6.42 7.18
N LEU A 332 -28.87 6.52 8.30
CA LEU A 332 -28.32 6.55 9.65
C LEU A 332 -28.17 5.16 10.29
N THR A 333 -28.37 4.10 9.51
CA THR A 333 -28.35 2.72 10.01
C THR A 333 -27.23 1.91 9.39
N GLU A 334 -26.86 0.81 10.05
CA GLU A 334 -25.92 -0.19 9.53
C GLU A 334 -26.55 -1.13 8.49
N LYS A 335 -27.86 -0.98 8.22
CA LYS A 335 -28.58 -1.78 7.24
C LYS A 335 -28.65 -1.04 5.91
N ARG A 336 -28.48 -1.77 4.81
CA ARG A 336 -28.74 -1.24 3.46
C ARG A 336 -30.24 -0.99 3.29
N ILE A 337 -30.58 0.20 2.81
CA ILE A 337 -31.95 0.59 2.45
C ILE A 337 -32.14 0.34 0.95
N ILE A 338 -33.27 -0.26 0.59
CA ILE A 338 -33.62 -0.60 -0.80
C ILE A 338 -34.90 0.09 -1.29
N ALA A 339 -35.71 0.62 -0.38
CA ALA A 339 -36.88 1.42 -0.70
C ALA A 339 -37.27 2.31 0.49
N PHE A 340 -37.95 3.42 0.24
CA PHE A 340 -38.63 4.20 1.27
C PHE A 340 -39.87 4.90 0.71
N GLU A 341 -40.77 5.26 1.62
CA GLU A 341 -41.94 6.08 1.35
C GLU A 341 -41.76 7.45 2.02
N THR A 342 -42.27 8.49 1.38
CA THR A 342 -42.21 9.87 1.88
C THR A 342 -43.52 10.60 1.64
N THR A 343 -43.83 11.56 2.51
CA THR A 343 -44.88 12.55 2.27
C THR A 343 -44.23 13.92 2.09
N ILE A 344 -44.51 14.57 0.95
CA ILE A 344 -43.93 15.86 0.58
C ILE A 344 -45.04 16.92 0.57
N THR A 345 -44.87 17.96 1.38
CA THR A 345 -45.78 19.12 1.44
C THR A 345 -45.11 20.31 0.77
N GLY A 346 -45.79 20.91 -0.22
CA GLY A 346 -45.32 22.10 -0.93
C GLY A 346 -45.77 23.40 -0.27
N PHE A 347 -44.93 24.42 -0.34
CA PHE A 347 -45.20 25.77 0.18
C PHE A 347 -44.85 26.83 -0.87
N ASP A 348 -45.63 27.89 -0.94
CA ASP A 348 -45.37 29.03 -1.81
C ASP A 348 -44.35 30.02 -1.21
N GLY A 349 -44.06 31.10 -1.94
CA GLY A 349 -43.16 32.17 -1.48
C GLY A 349 -43.60 32.88 -0.21
N TYR A 350 -44.88 32.77 0.17
CA TYR A 350 -45.46 33.31 1.40
C TYR A 350 -45.56 32.27 2.53
N ASN A 351 -44.96 31.09 2.34
CA ASN A 351 -45.03 29.94 3.25
C ASN A 351 -46.44 29.39 3.50
N ARG A 352 -47.37 29.58 2.55
CA ARG A 352 -48.70 28.94 2.58
C ARG A 352 -48.61 27.56 1.93
N VAL A 353 -49.38 26.62 2.44
CA VAL A 353 -49.47 25.26 1.86
C VAL A 353 -50.06 25.35 0.46
N VAL A 354 -49.34 24.82 -0.53
CA VAL A 354 -49.84 24.66 -1.90
C VAL A 354 -50.64 23.38 -1.97
N ARG A 355 -51.90 23.50 -2.39
CA ARG A 355 -52.80 22.36 -2.60
C ARG A 355 -52.83 21.99 -4.07
N ASN A 356 -52.96 20.70 -4.34
CA ASN A 356 -53.23 20.19 -5.67
C ASN A 356 -54.51 20.85 -6.23
N SER A 357 -54.43 21.49 -7.39
CA SER A 357 -55.56 22.23 -7.96
C SER A 357 -56.72 21.34 -8.43
N LEU A 358 -56.48 20.04 -8.63
CA LEU A 358 -57.51 19.07 -9.02
C LEU A 358 -58.07 18.30 -7.81
N SER A 359 -57.21 17.73 -6.96
CA SER A 359 -57.64 16.85 -5.87
C SER A 359 -57.84 17.57 -4.53
N GLY A 360 -57.35 18.80 -4.39
CA GLY A 360 -57.35 19.55 -3.13
C GLY A 360 -56.38 19.01 -2.06
N GLU A 361 -55.64 17.93 -2.36
CA GLU A 361 -54.64 17.36 -1.46
C GLU A 361 -53.51 18.34 -1.20
N SER A 362 -53.02 18.39 0.04
CA SER A 362 -51.93 19.30 0.46
C SER A 362 -50.54 18.68 0.34
N SER A 363 -50.43 17.42 -0.09
CA SER A 363 -49.17 16.69 -0.07
C SER A 363 -49.11 15.56 -1.09
N LEU A 364 -47.95 15.36 -1.68
CA LEU A 364 -47.62 14.21 -2.51
C LEU A 364 -47.16 13.03 -1.64
N LYS A 365 -47.64 11.82 -1.94
CA LYS A 365 -47.07 10.57 -1.42
C LYS A 365 -46.06 10.01 -2.42
N GLY A 366 -44.78 10.05 -2.07
CA GLY A 366 -43.68 9.55 -2.89
C GLY A 366 -43.21 8.17 -2.44
N ILE A 367 -42.84 7.33 -3.42
CA ILE A 367 -42.12 6.07 -3.20
C ILE A 367 -40.80 6.17 -3.96
N ALA A 368 -39.71 5.81 -3.29
CA ALA A 368 -38.43 5.51 -3.94
C ALA A 368 -38.15 4.02 -3.76
N GLN A 369 -37.81 3.36 -4.86
CA GLN A 369 -37.51 1.93 -4.91
C GLN A 369 -36.45 1.66 -5.99
N ASP A 370 -36.00 0.41 -6.10
CA ASP A 370 -34.99 -0.02 -7.09
C ASP A 370 -33.64 0.71 -6.96
N PHE A 371 -33.22 1.01 -5.74
CA PHE A 371 -31.90 1.56 -5.43
C PHE A 371 -31.20 0.76 -4.34
N ASN A 372 -29.90 0.99 -4.16
CA ASN A 372 -29.14 0.48 -3.03
C ASN A 372 -28.49 1.67 -2.30
N LEU A 373 -28.94 1.95 -1.08
CA LEU A 373 -28.33 2.95 -0.21
C LEU A 373 -27.62 2.25 0.95
N ASP A 374 -26.31 2.10 0.82
CA ASP A 374 -25.46 1.48 1.84
C ASP A 374 -25.47 2.28 3.16
N TRP A 375 -25.01 1.63 4.22
CA TRP A 375 -24.90 2.23 5.54
C TRP A 375 -24.07 3.52 5.52
N GLY A 376 -24.56 4.58 6.17
CA GLY A 376 -23.93 5.90 6.13
C GLY A 376 -23.96 6.59 4.76
N GLY A 377 -24.51 5.96 3.73
CA GLY A 377 -24.62 6.51 2.38
C GLY A 377 -25.66 7.62 2.27
N SER A 378 -25.47 8.52 1.31
CA SER A 378 -26.42 9.57 0.96
C SER A 378 -26.81 9.51 -0.51
N SER A 379 -28.05 9.85 -0.84
CA SER A 379 -28.52 9.94 -2.23
C SER A 379 -29.61 11.01 -2.38
N VAL A 380 -29.85 11.43 -3.62
CA VAL A 380 -30.91 12.37 -3.99
C VAL A 380 -32.02 11.61 -4.71
N PHE A 381 -33.26 11.91 -4.35
CA PHE A 381 -34.45 11.35 -4.96
C PHE A 381 -35.38 12.47 -5.39
N THR A 382 -35.96 12.35 -6.59
CA THR A 382 -36.77 13.39 -7.22
C THR A 382 -38.17 12.87 -7.53
N TRP A 383 -39.19 13.69 -7.32
CA TRP A 383 -40.56 13.44 -7.75
C TRP A 383 -41.13 14.66 -8.46
N LYS A 384 -42.17 14.46 -9.28
CA LYS A 384 -42.96 15.54 -9.84
C LYS A 384 -44.20 15.81 -8.99
N MET A 385 -44.43 17.05 -8.61
CA MET A 385 -45.64 17.48 -7.90
C MET A 385 -46.65 18.08 -8.89
N TYR A 386 -47.26 17.23 -9.71
CA TYR A 386 -48.29 17.66 -10.66
C TYR A 386 -49.40 18.47 -9.97
N PHE A 387 -49.84 19.54 -10.64
CA PHE A 387 -50.92 20.43 -10.19
C PHE A 387 -50.65 21.17 -8.87
N HIS A 388 -49.38 21.31 -8.47
CA HIS A 388 -48.93 22.10 -7.31
C HIS A 388 -48.07 23.30 -7.76
N ASP A 389 -48.48 23.97 -8.83
CA ASP A 389 -47.64 24.85 -9.68
C ASP A 389 -46.96 26.03 -8.95
N ASN A 390 -47.47 26.43 -7.78
CA ASN A 390 -46.90 27.52 -6.97
C ASN A 390 -45.88 27.06 -5.90
N THR A 391 -45.43 25.80 -5.95
CA THR A 391 -44.52 25.23 -4.94
C THR A 391 -43.11 25.81 -5.07
N MET A 392 -42.68 26.62 -4.11
CA MET A 392 -41.33 27.20 -4.05
C MET A 392 -40.42 26.53 -3.01
N LYS A 393 -41.01 25.87 -2.02
CA LYS A 393 -40.31 25.15 -0.94
C LYS A 393 -41.05 23.87 -0.61
N ILE A 394 -40.34 22.89 -0.06
CA ILE A 394 -40.94 21.64 0.38
C ILE A 394 -40.51 21.26 1.79
N ASN A 395 -41.40 20.52 2.47
CA ASN A 395 -41.07 19.73 3.64
C ASN A 395 -41.36 18.26 3.33
N ALA A 396 -40.37 17.39 3.55
CA ALA A 396 -40.48 15.96 3.30
C ALA A 396 -40.38 15.17 4.61
N LYS A 397 -41.30 14.22 4.80
CA LYS A 397 -41.34 13.31 5.94
C LYS A 397 -41.24 11.87 5.46
N ILE A 398 -40.21 11.16 5.90
CA ILE A 398 -40.08 9.73 5.64
C ILE A 398 -41.12 8.97 6.48
N THR A 399 -41.95 8.16 5.83
CA THR A 399 -43.05 7.43 6.47
C THR A 399 -42.74 5.94 6.64
N SER A 400 -41.94 5.37 5.74
CA SER A 400 -41.58 3.95 5.75
C SER A 400 -40.20 3.74 5.13
N VAL A 401 -39.44 2.77 5.63
CA VAL A 401 -38.12 2.41 5.11
C VAL A 401 -37.99 0.89 5.07
N ARG A 402 -37.64 0.34 3.91
CA ARG A 402 -37.41 -1.10 3.70
C ARG A 402 -35.92 -1.40 3.59
N TYR A 403 -35.48 -2.40 4.33
CA TYR A 403 -34.09 -2.85 4.34
C TYR A 403 -33.87 -4.07 3.45
N SER A 404 -32.61 -4.28 3.04
CA SER A 404 -32.22 -5.44 2.24
C SER A 404 -32.39 -6.79 2.95
N ASP A 405 -32.48 -6.80 4.29
CA ASP A 405 -32.75 -8.00 5.09
C ASP A 405 -34.25 -8.33 5.20
N GLY A 406 -35.11 -7.57 4.52
CA GLY A 406 -36.57 -7.76 4.51
C GLY A 406 -37.31 -7.04 5.65
N THR A 407 -36.61 -6.46 6.63
CA THR A 407 -37.26 -5.69 7.70
C THR A 407 -37.75 -4.33 7.21
N VAL A 408 -38.77 -3.79 7.89
CA VAL A 408 -39.38 -2.49 7.55
C VAL A 408 -39.52 -1.63 8.80
N TRP A 409 -39.05 -0.40 8.72
CA TRP A 409 -39.34 0.65 9.70
C TRP A 409 -40.53 1.48 9.23
N ARG A 410 -41.43 1.87 10.15
CA ARG A 410 -42.55 2.77 9.87
C ARG A 410 -42.58 3.90 10.89
N ALA A 411 -42.86 5.11 10.43
CA ALA A 411 -43.08 6.26 11.31
C ALA A 411 -44.27 5.97 12.24
N LYS A 412 -44.15 6.37 13.50
CA LYS A 412 -45.22 6.30 14.49
C LYS A 412 -46.11 7.52 14.45
#